data_AF-K9U8L4-F1
#
_entry.id   AF-K9U8L4-F1
#
_cell.length_a   1.000
_cell.length_b   1.000
_cell.length_c   1.000
_cell.angle_alpha   90.00
_cell.angle_beta   90.00
_cell.angle_gamma   90.00
#
_symmetry.space_group_name_H-M   'P 1'
#
loop_
_entity.id
_entity.type
_entity.pdbx_description
1 polymer ?
#
loop_
_entity_poly.entity_id
_entity_poly.type
_entity_poly.pdbx_seq_one_letter_code
_entity_poly.pdbx_strand_id
1 'polypeptide(L)'
;MDVIDIFRKGGPAMWPLLALSILALSVIVERLGFWFKIFSQEREIVERVLDAAQQNWQSATELARKFSYQPAGRFLYAPLRLSTPDPEVFRLALESTAEDEIASMRQGEKILEAAIALSPLLGLLGTVLGLIQSLGSITLGQISSAASAGVTTGIGESLISTATGLIVAIVSLVFYRLFQGFAVNQIKVFRRAGSELELLYRQYWVNLQDSPTAPPASAMTTPEVIPGRGSDRRFSFDLGNRRAVNPEPPINPQTNINPGYGVPPQSPSQREDSAAPEV
;
A
#
# COMPACT_ATOMS: atom_id res chain seq x y z
N MET A 1 8.87 -44.49 -16.49
CA MET A 1 8.14 -44.14 -15.26
C MET A 1 7.29 -42.95 -15.64
N ASP A 2 6.03 -43.19 -15.98
CA ASP A 2 5.11 -42.10 -16.28
C ASP A 2 4.79 -41.34 -14.99
N VAL A 3 4.46 -40.05 -15.09
CA VAL A 3 4.04 -39.23 -13.94
C VAL A 3 2.85 -39.87 -13.20
N ILE A 4 2.02 -40.59 -13.96
CA ILE A 4 0.89 -41.38 -13.46
C ILE A 4 1.35 -42.56 -12.58
N ASP A 5 2.49 -43.18 -12.88
CA ASP A 5 3.05 -44.26 -12.05
C ASP A 5 3.55 -43.72 -10.71
N ILE A 6 4.16 -42.53 -10.70
CA ILE A 6 4.61 -41.85 -9.47
C ILE A 6 3.40 -41.52 -8.58
N PHE A 7 2.30 -41.08 -9.18
CA PHE A 7 1.05 -40.78 -8.48
C PHE A 7 0.39 -42.01 -7.86
N ARG A 8 0.38 -43.14 -8.58
CA ARG A 8 -0.15 -44.39 -8.04
C ARG A 8 0.68 -44.92 -6.87
N LYS A 9 2.00 -44.75 -6.94
CA LYS A 9 2.95 -45.23 -5.92
C LYS A 9 3.00 -44.38 -4.65
N GLY A 10 2.89 -43.05 -4.77
CA GLY A 10 2.97 -42.14 -3.62
C GLY A 10 1.72 -42.11 -2.72
N GLY A 11 0.64 -42.79 -3.10
CA GLY A 11 -0.57 -42.95 -2.28
C GLY A 11 -1.43 -41.68 -2.17
N PRO A 12 -2.44 -41.68 -1.26
CA PRO A 12 -3.44 -40.60 -1.16
C PRO A 12 -2.85 -39.22 -0.83
N ALA A 13 -1.71 -39.19 -0.13
CA ALA A 13 -1.03 -37.95 0.26
C ALA A 13 -0.47 -37.15 -0.93
N MET A 14 -0.34 -37.76 -2.11
CA MET A 14 0.13 -37.08 -3.33
C MET A 14 -0.86 -36.05 -3.86
N TRP A 15 -2.17 -36.25 -3.66
CA TRP A 15 -3.20 -35.32 -4.13
C TRP A 15 -3.13 -33.94 -3.47
N PRO A 16 -3.14 -33.82 -2.13
CA PRO A 16 -2.99 -32.53 -1.47
C PRO A 16 -1.60 -31.91 -1.73
N LEU A 17 -0.56 -32.74 -1.86
CA LEU A 17 0.80 -32.28 -2.18
C LEU A 17 0.88 -31.67 -3.58
N LEU A 18 0.21 -32.27 -4.57
CA LEU A 18 0.10 -31.72 -5.92
C LEU A 18 -0.62 -30.37 -5.92
N ALA A 19 -1.75 -30.28 -5.22
CA ALA A 19 -2.50 -29.03 -5.12
C ALA A 19 -1.63 -27.91 -4.54
N LEU A 20 -0.91 -28.21 -3.45
CA LEU A 20 0.02 -27.29 -2.80
C LEU A 20 1.19 -26.89 -3.75
N SER A 21 1.73 -27.85 -4.51
CA SER A 21 2.79 -27.60 -5.49
C SER A 21 2.34 -26.69 -6.63
N ILE A 22 1.13 -26.89 -7.16
CA ILE A 22 0.56 -26.03 -8.21
C ILE A 22 0.33 -24.61 -7.68
N LEU A 23 -0.22 -24.48 -6.46
CA LEU A 23 -0.41 -23.18 -5.82
C LEU A 23 0.92 -22.45 -5.63
N ALA A 24 1.94 -23.13 -5.09
CA ALA A 24 3.26 -22.57 -4.91
C ALA A 24 3.88 -22.12 -6.25
N LEU A 25 3.81 -22.97 -7.27
CA LEU A 25 4.35 -22.67 -8.59
C LEU A 25 3.63 -21.50 -9.27
N SER A 26 2.30 -21.43 -9.14
CA SER A 26 1.50 -20.31 -9.66
C SER A 26 1.97 -18.98 -9.06
N VAL A 27 2.15 -18.94 -7.73
CA VAL A 27 2.65 -17.74 -7.04
C VAL A 27 4.07 -17.41 -7.49
N ILE A 28 4.95 -18.40 -7.62
CA ILE A 28 6.33 -18.19 -8.09
C ILE A 28 6.34 -17.51 -9.45
N VAL A 29 5.59 -18.03 -10.42
CA VAL A 29 5.56 -17.49 -11.80
C VAL A 29 4.98 -16.07 -11.82
N GLU A 30 3.87 -15.83 -11.13
CA GLU A 30 3.27 -14.48 -11.00
C GLU A 30 4.28 -13.49 -10.42
N ARG A 31 4.95 -13.87 -9.32
CA ARG A 31 5.90 -13.00 -8.61
C ARG A 31 7.17 -12.77 -9.42
N LEU A 32 7.67 -13.75 -10.18
CA LEU A 32 8.81 -13.56 -11.08
C LEU A 32 8.52 -12.47 -12.12
N GLY A 33 7.34 -12.53 -12.75
CA GLY A 33 6.92 -11.52 -13.72
C GLY A 33 6.80 -10.12 -13.10
N PHE A 34 6.21 -10.03 -11.91
CA PHE A 34 6.10 -8.78 -11.15
C PHE A 34 7.47 -8.15 -10.85
N TRP A 35 8.40 -8.94 -10.29
CA TRP A 35 9.74 -8.49 -9.92
C TRP A 35 10.58 -8.09 -11.13
N PHE A 36 10.50 -8.86 -12.22
CA PHE A 36 11.21 -8.55 -13.46
C PHE A 36 10.77 -7.20 -14.05
N LYS A 37 9.46 -6.91 -14.01
CA LYS A 37 8.91 -5.64 -14.48
C LYS A 37 9.38 -4.44 -13.65
N ILE A 38 9.44 -4.60 -12.32
CA ILE A 38 9.89 -3.54 -11.40
C ILE A 38 11.36 -3.21 -11.65
N PHE A 39 12.24 -4.21 -11.62
CA PHE A 39 13.68 -3.96 -11.76
C PHE A 39 14.08 -3.34 -13.09
N SER A 40 13.29 -3.53 -14.14
CA SER A 40 13.60 -2.98 -15.47
C SER A 40 13.39 -1.48 -15.60
N GLN A 41 12.53 -0.85 -14.78
CA GLN A 41 12.05 0.53 -15.04
C GLN A 41 12.07 1.42 -13.80
N GLU A 42 12.13 0.86 -12.59
CA GLU A 42 12.02 1.61 -11.34
C GLU A 42 13.01 2.78 -11.26
N ARG A 43 14.30 2.52 -11.52
CA ARG A 43 15.35 3.55 -11.39
C ARG A 43 15.09 4.74 -12.33
N GLU A 44 14.72 4.45 -13.56
CA GLU A 44 14.41 5.47 -14.58
C GLU A 44 13.18 6.29 -14.18
N ILE A 45 12.14 5.65 -13.61
CA ILE A 45 10.93 6.34 -13.15
C ILE A 45 11.25 7.30 -12.00
N VAL A 46 12.01 6.80 -11.01
CA VAL A 46 12.41 7.60 -9.85
C VAL A 46 13.23 8.82 -10.28
N GLU A 47 14.28 8.61 -11.07
CA GLU A 47 15.16 9.69 -11.55
C GLU A 47 14.36 10.73 -12.34
N ARG A 48 13.52 10.32 -13.30
CA ARG A 48 12.75 11.27 -14.11
C ARG A 48 11.74 12.08 -13.32
N VAL A 49 11.09 11.49 -12.30
CA VAL A 49 10.13 12.21 -11.46
C VAL A 49 10.85 13.20 -10.54
N LEU A 50 12.00 12.82 -9.97
CA LEU A 50 12.81 13.70 -9.14
C LEU A 50 13.38 14.88 -9.96
N ASP A 51 13.90 14.61 -11.17
CA ASP A 51 14.37 15.66 -12.08
C ASP A 51 13.24 16.63 -12.45
N ALA A 52 12.03 16.11 -12.70
CA ALA A 52 10.87 16.95 -12.97
C ALA A 52 10.48 17.79 -11.74
N ALA A 53 10.60 17.25 -10.52
CA ALA A 53 10.26 17.96 -9.28
C ALA A 53 11.20 19.14 -9.00
N GLN A 54 12.46 19.07 -9.43
CA GLN A 54 13.40 20.18 -9.33
C GLN A 54 13.02 21.38 -10.22
N GLN A 55 12.33 21.12 -11.34
CA GLN A 55 11.99 22.15 -12.32
C GLN A 55 10.56 22.67 -12.13
N ASN A 56 9.59 21.75 -12.04
CA ASN A 56 8.18 22.05 -11.97
C ASN A 56 7.39 20.91 -11.31
N TRP A 57 6.79 21.20 -10.15
CA TRP A 57 5.95 20.27 -9.39
C TRP A 57 4.74 19.72 -10.17
N GLN A 58 4.16 20.52 -11.08
CA GLN A 58 3.06 20.06 -11.91
C GLN A 58 3.53 18.99 -12.91
N SER A 59 4.67 19.20 -13.55
CA SER A 59 5.29 18.22 -14.44
C SER A 59 5.65 16.93 -13.70
N ALA A 60 6.20 17.04 -12.47
CA ALA A 60 6.49 15.89 -11.62
C ALA A 60 5.23 15.07 -11.30
N THR A 61 4.13 15.76 -10.99
CA THR A 61 2.84 15.14 -10.68
C THR A 61 2.27 14.37 -11.89
N GLU A 62 2.29 14.99 -13.07
CA GLU A 62 1.83 14.34 -14.31
C GLU A 62 2.67 13.13 -14.68
N LEU A 63 3.98 13.23 -14.50
CA LEU A 63 4.90 12.13 -14.79
C LEU A 63 4.73 10.96 -13.82
N ALA A 64 4.62 11.25 -12.51
CA ALA A 64 4.34 10.23 -11.49
C ALA A 64 2.97 9.54 -11.75
N ARG A 65 1.96 10.31 -12.17
CA ARG A 65 0.65 9.77 -12.58
C ARG A 65 0.78 8.82 -13.76
N LYS A 66 1.57 9.18 -14.78
CA LYS A 66 1.81 8.33 -15.96
C LYS A 66 2.46 6.99 -15.58
N PHE A 67 3.33 6.99 -14.57
CA PHE A 67 4.00 5.79 -14.08
C PHE A 67 3.25 5.05 -12.97
N SER A 68 1.99 5.41 -12.67
CA SER A 68 1.20 4.76 -11.61
C SER A 68 0.86 3.27 -11.87
N TYR A 69 1.20 2.73 -13.04
CA TYR A 69 1.18 1.27 -13.26
C TYR A 69 2.30 0.52 -12.53
N GLN A 70 3.28 1.23 -11.97
CA GLN A 70 4.37 0.70 -11.16
C GLN A 70 4.27 1.15 -9.71
N PRO A 71 4.81 0.36 -8.75
CA PRO A 71 4.87 0.76 -7.34
C PRO A 71 5.57 2.10 -7.13
N ALA A 72 6.74 2.32 -7.76
CA ALA A 72 7.48 3.58 -7.62
C ALA A 72 6.70 4.81 -8.11
N GLY A 73 5.95 4.68 -9.20
CA GLY A 73 5.11 5.78 -9.69
C GLY A 73 3.94 6.08 -8.75
N ARG A 74 3.29 5.06 -8.20
CA ARG A 74 2.22 5.22 -7.19
C ARG A 74 2.76 5.88 -5.91
N PHE A 75 3.91 5.40 -5.44
CA PHE A 75 4.63 5.94 -4.29
C PHE A 75 4.92 7.43 -4.45
N LEU A 76 5.49 7.86 -5.57
CA LEU A 76 5.82 9.28 -5.80
C LEU A 76 4.58 10.14 -6.12
N TYR A 77 3.55 9.57 -6.74
CA TYR A 77 2.33 10.31 -7.10
C TYR A 77 1.47 10.67 -5.89
N ALA A 78 1.44 9.81 -4.86
CA ALA A 78 0.59 9.98 -3.70
C ALA A 78 0.78 11.29 -2.91
N PRO A 79 2.02 11.77 -2.64
CA PRO A 79 2.23 13.09 -2.05
C PRO A 79 2.07 14.23 -3.08
N LEU A 80 2.48 14.01 -4.34
CA LEU A 80 2.46 15.02 -5.40
C LEU A 80 1.05 15.45 -5.85
N ARG A 81 0.05 14.56 -5.71
CA ARG A 81 -1.35 14.90 -6.04
C ARG A 81 -2.01 15.86 -5.04
N LEU A 82 -1.40 16.09 -3.88
CA LEU A 82 -1.96 16.96 -2.85
C LEU A 82 -1.72 18.43 -3.21
N SER A 83 -2.75 19.27 -3.00
CA SER A 83 -2.65 20.71 -3.27
C SER A 83 -1.93 21.41 -2.13
N THR A 84 -0.64 21.73 -2.32
CA THR A 84 0.20 22.49 -1.37
C THR A 84 0.03 22.01 0.10
N PRO A 85 0.28 20.72 0.40
CA PRO A 85 0.23 20.22 1.77
C PRO A 85 1.36 20.78 2.64
N ASP A 86 1.14 20.89 3.95
CA ASP A 86 2.24 21.10 4.89
C ASP A 86 3.33 20.00 4.67
N PRO A 87 4.63 20.33 4.77
CA PRO A 87 5.71 19.34 4.70
C PRO A 87 5.50 18.08 5.55
N GLU A 88 4.85 18.20 6.70
CA GLU A 88 4.56 17.04 7.55
C GLU A 88 3.46 16.13 6.95
N VAL A 89 2.45 16.73 6.32
CA VAL A 89 1.41 15.99 5.58
C VAL A 89 2.00 15.34 4.33
N PHE A 90 2.95 16.02 3.66
CA PHE A 90 3.68 15.47 2.52
C PHE A 90 4.51 14.24 2.92
N ARG A 91 5.26 14.34 4.03
CA ARG A 91 6.03 13.22 4.60
C ARG A 91 5.11 12.05 4.98
N LEU A 92 3.98 12.33 5.64
CA LEU A 92 3.02 11.30 6.03
C LEU A 92 2.45 10.57 4.81
N ALA A 93 2.15 11.28 3.72
CA ALA A 93 1.67 10.67 2.48
C ALA A 93 2.73 9.76 1.83
N LEU A 94 4.01 10.14 1.87
CA LEU A 94 5.13 9.30 1.42
C LEU A 94 5.23 8.02 2.27
N GLU A 95 5.22 8.16 3.60
CA GLU A 95 5.37 7.03 4.53
C GLU A 95 4.21 6.04 4.40
N SER A 96 2.97 6.54 4.44
CA SER A 96 1.77 5.70 4.29
C SER A 96 1.77 4.94 2.96
N THR A 97 2.13 5.62 1.86
CA THR A 97 2.13 4.96 0.54
C THR A 97 3.29 3.98 0.40
N ALA A 98 4.45 4.27 1.00
CA ALA A 98 5.56 3.31 1.03
C ALA A 98 5.14 2.02 1.75
N GLU A 99 4.48 2.14 2.90
CA GLU A 99 4.00 0.97 3.67
C GLU A 99 3.00 0.14 2.85
N ASP A 100 2.02 0.78 2.21
CA ASP A 100 1.02 0.10 1.37
C ASP A 100 1.67 -0.64 0.19
N GLU A 101 2.59 0.03 -0.51
CA GLU A 101 3.27 -0.55 -1.67
C GLU A 101 4.22 -1.70 -1.25
N ILE A 102 4.96 -1.56 -0.14
CA ILE A 102 5.79 -2.64 0.43
C ILE A 102 4.92 -3.83 0.84
N ALA A 103 3.77 -3.59 1.47
CA ALA A 103 2.83 -4.65 1.83
C ALA A 103 2.30 -5.37 0.59
N SER A 104 2.03 -4.65 -0.51
CA SER A 104 1.59 -5.24 -1.77
C SER A 104 2.65 -6.14 -2.42
N MET A 105 3.93 -5.81 -2.28
CA MET A 105 5.05 -6.60 -2.80
C MET A 105 5.14 -7.97 -2.11
N ARG A 106 4.72 -8.07 -0.85
CA ARG A 106 4.70 -9.30 -0.03
C ARG A 106 3.49 -10.20 -0.28
N GLN A 107 2.58 -9.84 -1.18
CA GLN A 107 1.47 -10.72 -1.54
C GLN A 107 2.00 -12.06 -2.08
N GLY A 108 1.31 -13.16 -1.75
CA GLY A 108 1.73 -14.52 -2.12
C GLY A 108 2.78 -15.15 -1.19
N GLU A 109 3.50 -14.38 -0.37
CA GLU A 109 4.49 -14.92 0.59
C GLU A 109 3.88 -15.96 1.52
N LYS A 110 2.67 -15.72 2.02
CA LYS A 110 1.94 -16.65 2.91
C LYS A 110 1.68 -18.02 2.27
N ILE A 111 1.44 -18.07 0.96
CA ILE A 111 1.21 -19.33 0.24
C ILE A 111 2.53 -20.10 0.15
N LEU A 112 3.64 -19.40 -0.11
CA LEU A 112 4.97 -19.99 -0.13
C LEU A 112 5.39 -20.48 1.25
N GLU A 113 5.14 -19.71 2.32
CA GLU A 113 5.36 -20.15 3.71
C GLU A 113 4.57 -21.41 4.04
N ALA A 114 3.29 -21.45 3.67
CA ALA A 114 2.46 -22.63 3.84
C ALA A 114 3.03 -23.82 3.04
N ALA A 115 3.47 -23.62 1.80
CA ALA A 115 4.08 -24.67 1.00
C ALA A 115 5.38 -25.21 1.63
N ILE A 116 6.23 -24.33 2.17
CA ILE A 116 7.48 -24.69 2.86
C ILE A 116 7.17 -25.53 4.11
N ALA A 117 6.16 -25.16 4.89
CA ALA A 117 5.82 -25.85 6.14
C ALA A 117 5.03 -27.15 5.91
N LEU A 118 4.05 -27.15 4.99
CA LEU A 118 3.09 -28.25 4.82
C LEU A 118 3.60 -29.34 3.89
N SER A 119 4.39 -29.02 2.85
CA SER A 119 4.84 -30.04 1.88
C SER A 119 5.64 -31.18 2.53
N PRO A 120 6.61 -30.93 3.44
CA PRO A 120 7.35 -32.00 4.10
C PRO A 120 6.46 -32.84 5.02
N LEU A 121 5.49 -32.22 5.69
CA LEU A 121 4.55 -32.90 6.58
C LEU A 121 3.61 -33.82 5.79
N LEU A 122 3.12 -33.38 4.64
CA LEU A 122 2.34 -34.22 3.72
C LEU A 122 3.20 -35.36 3.15
N GLY A 123 4.46 -35.08 2.84
CA GLY A 123 5.42 -36.09 2.41
C GLY A 123 5.63 -37.20 3.45
N LEU A 124 5.79 -36.82 4.72
CA LEU A 124 5.90 -37.73 5.87
C LEU A 124 4.58 -38.46 6.14
N LEU A 125 3.43 -37.80 6.00
CA LEU A 125 2.14 -38.47 6.10
C LEU A 125 2.03 -39.60 5.06
N GLY A 126 2.50 -39.36 3.83
CA GLY A 126 2.53 -40.37 2.78
C GLY A 126 3.37 -41.60 3.14
N THR A 127 4.53 -41.42 3.81
CA THR A 127 5.32 -42.57 4.28
C THR A 127 4.60 -43.34 5.38
N VAL A 128 4.00 -42.64 6.36
CA VAL A 128 3.23 -43.29 7.42
C VAL A 128 2.07 -44.12 6.84
N LEU A 129 1.31 -43.56 5.89
CA LEU A 129 0.21 -44.27 5.24
C LEU A 129 0.71 -45.49 4.44
N GLY A 130 1.80 -45.35 3.69
CA GLY A 130 2.40 -46.45 2.93
C GLY A 130 2.92 -47.58 3.83
N LEU A 131 3.50 -47.24 4.98
CA LEU A 131 3.91 -48.22 5.99
C LEU A 131 2.71 -48.98 6.58
N ILE A 132 1.63 -48.28 6.93
CA ILE A 132 0.39 -48.90 7.45
C ILE A 132 -0.19 -49.88 6.43
N GLN A 133 -0.26 -49.49 5.15
CA GLN A 133 -0.77 -50.36 4.08
C GLN A 133 0.13 -51.57 3.84
N SER A 134 1.45 -51.36 3.82
CA SER A 134 2.43 -52.44 3.60
C SER A 134 2.37 -53.47 4.73
N LEU A 135 2.37 -53.03 5.99
CA LEU A 135 2.31 -53.94 7.14
C LEU A 135 0.93 -54.58 7.32
N GLY A 136 -0.16 -53.87 7.01
CA GLY A 136 -1.52 -54.41 7.07
C GLY A 136 -1.78 -55.53 6.05
N SER A 137 -1.01 -55.60 4.97
CA SER A 137 -1.09 -56.67 3.97
C SER A 137 -0.51 -58.01 4.44
N ILE A 138 0.23 -58.02 5.56
CA ILE A 138 0.83 -59.22 6.13
C ILE A 138 -0.25 -59.99 6.89
N THR A 139 -0.76 -61.06 6.28
CA THR A 139 -1.70 -61.98 6.94
C THR A 139 -0.92 -62.92 7.87
N LEU A 140 -1.30 -62.95 9.16
CA LEU A 140 -0.66 -63.77 10.19
C LEU A 140 -0.78 -65.26 9.82
N GLY A 141 0.32 -65.87 9.34
CA GLY A 141 0.40 -67.28 8.96
C GLY A 141 0.79 -67.59 7.51
N GLN A 142 0.85 -66.60 6.61
CA GLN A 142 1.32 -66.77 5.22
C GLN A 142 2.50 -65.84 4.89
N ILE A 143 3.63 -66.01 5.58
CA ILE A 143 4.89 -65.36 5.18
C ILE A 143 5.49 -66.18 4.03
N SER A 144 4.98 -65.95 2.82
CA SER A 144 5.65 -66.42 1.60
C SER A 144 6.72 -65.40 1.18
N SER A 145 7.74 -65.83 0.41
CA SER A 145 8.74 -64.92 -0.16
C SER A 145 8.10 -63.79 -0.99
N ALA A 146 6.93 -64.04 -1.59
CA ALA A 146 6.14 -63.06 -2.33
C ALA A 146 5.53 -61.97 -1.42
N ALA A 147 5.04 -62.34 -0.23
CA ALA A 147 4.52 -61.37 0.75
C ALA A 147 5.63 -60.43 1.26
N SER A 148 6.83 -60.97 1.52
CA SER A 148 8.00 -60.18 1.93
C SER A 148 8.47 -59.19 0.84
N ALA A 149 8.47 -59.63 -0.42
CA ALA A 149 8.76 -58.76 -1.57
C ALA A 149 7.75 -57.61 -1.71
N GLY A 150 6.44 -57.89 -1.58
CA GLY A 150 5.39 -56.87 -1.66
C GLY A 150 5.50 -55.78 -0.59
N VAL A 151 5.82 -56.15 0.65
CA VAL A 151 6.04 -55.20 1.74
C VAL A 151 7.23 -54.29 1.44
N THR A 152 8.35 -54.87 0.97
CA THR A 152 9.56 -54.10 0.63
C THR A 152 9.29 -53.10 -0.49
N THR A 153 8.50 -53.49 -1.49
CA THR A 153 8.06 -52.59 -2.56
C THR A 153 7.16 -51.46 -2.03
N GLY A 154 6.16 -51.75 -1.19
CA GLY A 154 5.27 -50.73 -0.65
C GLY A 154 5.98 -49.70 0.25
N ILE A 155 6.97 -50.14 1.03
CA ILE A 155 7.83 -49.23 1.80
C ILE A 155 8.61 -48.30 0.87
N GLY A 156 9.23 -48.85 -0.18
CA GLY A 156 9.98 -48.06 -1.16
C GLY A 156 9.13 -47.03 -1.91
N GLU A 157 7.91 -47.40 -2.28
CA GLU A 157 6.95 -46.51 -2.96
C GLU A 157 6.52 -45.35 -2.05
N SER A 158 6.37 -45.60 -0.75
CA SER A 158 5.99 -44.57 0.22
C SER A 158 7.05 -43.45 0.37
N LEU A 159 8.34 -43.78 0.22
CA LEU A 159 9.44 -42.82 0.30
C LEU A 159 9.41 -41.77 -0.83
N ILE A 160 8.76 -42.08 -1.95
CA ILE A 160 8.59 -41.16 -3.08
C ILE A 160 7.77 -39.94 -2.65
N SER A 161 6.75 -40.12 -1.81
CA SER A 161 5.94 -39.01 -1.27
C SER A 161 6.78 -38.05 -0.43
N THR A 162 7.66 -38.58 0.43
CA THR A 162 8.57 -37.75 1.23
C THR A 162 9.57 -36.99 0.37
N ALA A 163 10.22 -37.67 -0.58
CA ALA A 163 11.15 -37.02 -1.50
C ALA A 163 10.48 -35.88 -2.27
N THR A 164 9.26 -36.11 -2.77
CA THR A 164 8.48 -35.10 -3.50
C THR A 164 8.13 -33.91 -2.59
N GLY A 165 7.67 -34.16 -1.36
CA GLY A 165 7.33 -33.11 -0.40
C GLY A 165 8.52 -32.22 -0.04
N LEU A 166 9.71 -32.82 0.10
CA LEU A 166 10.95 -32.08 0.32
C LEU A 166 11.34 -31.24 -0.88
N ILE A 167 11.24 -31.77 -2.10
CA ILE A 167 11.54 -31.01 -3.33
C ILE A 167 10.66 -29.76 -3.43
N VAL A 168 9.34 -29.92 -3.23
CA VAL A 168 8.40 -28.79 -3.28
C VAL A 168 8.73 -27.74 -2.20
N ALA A 169 9.06 -28.17 -0.98
CA ALA A 169 9.44 -27.27 0.10
C ALA A 169 10.73 -26.51 -0.19
N ILE A 170 11.76 -27.19 -0.70
CA ILE A 170 13.06 -26.59 -1.02
C ILE A 170 12.90 -25.54 -2.12
N VAL A 171 12.21 -25.88 -3.22
CA VAL A 171 11.96 -24.94 -4.31
C VAL A 171 11.19 -23.72 -3.80
N SER A 172 10.12 -23.93 -3.02
CA SER A 172 9.33 -22.85 -2.44
C SER A 172 10.18 -21.95 -1.53
N LEU A 173 11.07 -22.54 -0.72
CA LEU A 173 11.97 -21.80 0.18
C LEU A 173 12.96 -20.93 -0.57
N VAL A 174 13.56 -21.44 -1.64
CA VAL A 174 14.51 -20.67 -2.46
C VAL A 174 13.85 -19.41 -3.01
N PHE A 175 12.66 -19.55 -3.62
CA PHE A 175 11.93 -18.41 -4.17
C PHE A 175 11.40 -17.47 -3.08
N TYR A 176 10.95 -17.99 -1.95
CA TYR A 176 10.56 -17.17 -0.80
C TYR A 176 11.70 -16.25 -0.35
N ARG A 177 12.91 -16.81 -0.17
CA ARG A 177 14.10 -16.03 0.21
C ARG A 177 14.51 -15.03 -0.87
N LEU A 178 14.40 -15.42 -2.14
CA LEU A 178 14.67 -14.53 -3.27
C LEU A 178 13.76 -13.29 -3.24
N PHE A 179 12.44 -13.49 -3.11
CA PHE A 179 11.46 -12.40 -3.08
C PHE A 179 11.63 -11.50 -1.86
N GLN A 180 11.98 -12.06 -0.70
CA GLN A 180 12.34 -11.26 0.48
C GLN A 180 13.54 -10.35 0.21
N GLY A 181 14.58 -10.87 -0.44
CA GLY A 181 15.76 -10.08 -0.84
C GLY A 181 15.38 -8.93 -1.78
N PHE A 182 14.49 -9.19 -2.73
CA PHE A 182 13.98 -8.18 -3.65
C PHE A 182 13.16 -7.09 -2.94
N ALA A 183 12.26 -7.47 -2.03
CA ALA A 183 11.49 -6.52 -1.22
C ALA A 183 12.39 -5.61 -0.37
N VAL A 184 13.45 -6.15 0.25
CA VAL A 184 14.41 -5.34 1.02
C VAL A 184 15.12 -4.32 0.13
N ASN A 185 15.44 -4.67 -1.12
CA ASN A 185 16.04 -3.71 -2.05
C ASN A 185 15.07 -2.59 -2.43
N GLN A 186 13.78 -2.88 -2.64
CA GLN A 186 12.77 -1.85 -2.91
C GLN A 186 12.61 -0.87 -1.75
N ILE A 187 12.64 -1.36 -0.51
CA ILE A 187 12.58 -0.49 0.68
C ILE A 187 13.71 0.54 0.65
N LYS A 188 14.91 0.16 0.20
CA LYS A 188 16.04 1.09 0.08
C LYS A 188 15.79 2.14 -1.01
N VAL A 189 15.22 1.74 -2.15
CA VAL A 189 14.89 2.68 -3.23
C VAL A 189 13.83 3.68 -2.79
N PHE A 190 12.74 3.20 -2.18
CA PHE A 190 11.67 4.08 -1.69
C PHE A 190 12.15 5.04 -0.60
N ARG A 191 12.98 4.58 0.33
CA ARG A 191 13.58 5.47 1.34
C ARG A 191 14.43 6.55 0.70
N ARG A 192 15.31 6.20 -0.23
CA ARG A 192 16.18 7.17 -0.91
C ARG A 192 15.36 8.19 -1.71
N ALA A 193 14.45 7.70 -2.55
CA ALA A 193 13.60 8.55 -3.39
C ALA A 193 12.66 9.43 -2.56
N GLY A 194 12.06 8.88 -1.51
CA GLY A 194 11.20 9.61 -0.59
C GLY A 194 11.92 10.71 0.15
N SER A 195 13.11 10.43 0.70
CA SER A 195 13.92 11.45 1.36
C SER A 195 14.35 12.57 0.42
N GLU A 196 14.76 12.23 -0.81
CA GLU A 196 15.14 13.24 -1.81
C GLU A 196 13.95 14.12 -2.20
N LEU A 197 12.80 13.51 -2.48
CA LEU A 197 11.58 14.24 -2.81
C LEU A 197 11.10 15.12 -1.64
N GLU A 198 11.16 14.62 -0.41
CA GLU A 198 10.81 15.38 0.79
C GLU A 198 11.72 16.60 0.98
N LEU A 199 13.04 16.44 0.77
CA LEU A 199 14.00 17.54 0.86
C LEU A 199 13.72 18.62 -0.19
N LEU A 200 13.47 18.22 -1.44
CA LEU A 200 13.08 19.15 -2.51
C LEU A 200 11.79 19.89 -2.14
N TYR A 201 10.82 19.18 -1.56
CA TYR A 201 9.55 19.77 -1.17
C TYR A 201 9.70 20.77 -0.02
N ARG A 202 10.48 20.43 1.01
CA ARG A 202 10.76 21.33 2.14
C ARG A 202 11.45 22.61 1.67
N GLN A 203 12.41 22.52 0.75
CA GLN A 203 13.07 23.69 0.18
C GLN A 203 12.09 24.56 -0.62
N TYR A 204 11.25 23.94 -1.44
CA TYR A 204 10.20 24.65 -2.18
C TYR A 204 9.21 25.36 -1.26
N TRP A 205 8.77 24.69 -0.19
CA TRP A 205 7.81 25.23 0.77
C TRP A 205 8.32 26.49 1.49
N VAL A 206 9.60 26.49 1.91
CA VAL A 206 10.24 27.66 2.54
C VAL A 206 10.28 28.85 1.56
N ASN A 207 10.67 28.61 0.30
CA ASN A 207 10.71 29.66 -0.72
C ASN A 207 9.31 30.25 -1.01
N LEU A 208 8.26 29.45 -0.88
CA LEU A 208 6.88 29.91 -1.03
C LEU A 208 6.47 30.88 0.09
N GLN A 209 7.01 30.68 1.29
CA GLN A 209 6.74 31.52 2.47
C GLN A 209 7.56 32.81 2.49
N ASP A 210 8.81 32.76 2.01
CA ASP A 210 9.70 33.93 1.90
C ASP A 210 9.38 34.82 0.69
N SER A 211 8.49 34.38 -0.21
CA SER A 211 8.00 35.23 -1.30
C SER A 211 7.26 36.43 -0.70
N PRO A 212 7.68 37.69 -0.98
CA PRO A 212 7.13 38.85 -0.33
C PRO A 212 5.63 38.93 -0.63
N THR A 213 4.82 38.61 0.37
CA THR A 213 3.43 39.07 0.42
C THR A 213 3.46 40.55 0.10
N ALA A 214 2.74 40.96 -0.94
CA ALA A 214 2.57 42.35 -1.29
C ALA A 214 2.39 43.17 0.00
N PRO A 215 3.12 44.30 0.16
CA PRO A 215 3.11 45.05 1.40
C PRO A 215 1.66 45.32 1.82
N PRO A 216 1.34 45.24 3.13
CA PRO A 216 0.00 45.57 3.59
C PRO A 216 -0.36 46.95 3.04
N ALA A 217 -1.55 47.07 2.45
CA ALA A 217 -2.07 48.31 1.87
C ALA A 217 -2.05 49.52 2.85
N SER A 218 -1.71 49.28 4.11
CA SER A 218 -1.49 50.26 5.18
C SER A 218 -0.24 51.14 5.01
N ALA A 219 0.66 50.86 4.05
CA ALA A 219 1.87 51.66 3.82
C ALA A 219 1.75 52.68 2.67
N MET A 220 0.54 52.91 2.12
CA MET A 220 0.27 54.13 1.35
C MET A 220 0.09 55.30 2.32
N THR A 221 1.20 55.78 2.88
CA THR A 221 1.21 57.07 3.59
C THR A 221 0.78 58.16 2.61
N THR A 222 -0.29 58.85 2.98
CA THR A 222 -0.75 60.11 2.40
C THR A 222 0.43 60.98 1.99
N PRO A 223 0.47 61.54 0.77
CA PRO A 223 1.56 62.43 0.40
C PRO A 223 1.55 63.63 1.34
N GLU A 224 2.67 63.83 2.02
CA GLU A 224 2.95 65.01 2.85
C GLU A 224 2.93 66.25 1.94
N VAL A 225 1.83 67.01 2.01
CA VAL A 225 1.69 68.28 1.29
C VAL A 225 2.47 69.35 2.04
N ILE A 226 3.67 69.66 1.57
CA ILE A 226 4.37 70.91 1.88
C ILE A 226 4.12 71.86 0.70
N PRO A 227 3.44 72.99 0.90
CA PRO A 227 4.14 74.24 0.57
C PRO A 227 3.80 75.41 1.50
N GLY A 228 4.82 76.20 1.80
CA GLY A 228 4.67 77.55 2.32
C GLY A 228 4.63 78.61 1.21
N ARG A 229 4.08 79.77 1.58
CA ARG A 229 4.35 81.14 1.10
C ARG A 229 3.54 81.67 -0.09
N GLY A 230 2.67 82.65 0.20
CA GLY A 230 2.45 83.80 -0.69
C GLY A 230 1.00 84.23 -0.93
N SER A 231 0.63 85.34 -0.30
CA SER A 231 -0.24 86.43 -0.80
C SER A 231 -1.68 86.16 -1.28
N ASP A 232 -2.62 86.59 -0.43
CA ASP A 232 -3.54 87.71 -0.67
C ASP A 232 -4.60 87.68 -1.81
N ARG A 233 -5.82 88.02 -1.37
CA ARG A 233 -6.99 88.60 -2.08
C ARG A 233 -8.06 87.69 -2.69
N ARG A 234 -9.22 87.75 -2.00
CA ARG A 234 -10.58 88.05 -2.49
C ARG A 234 -11.05 87.34 -3.76
N PHE A 235 -12.12 86.55 -3.64
CA PHE A 235 -13.43 86.91 -4.18
C PHE A 235 -14.49 85.97 -3.59
N SER A 236 -15.47 86.54 -2.91
CA SER A 236 -16.68 85.87 -2.45
C SER A 236 -17.75 86.09 -3.51
N PHE A 237 -18.40 85.04 -3.98
CA PHE A 237 -19.70 85.13 -4.62
C PHE A 237 -20.57 83.97 -4.17
N ASP A 238 -21.50 84.33 -3.31
CA ASP A 238 -22.56 83.51 -2.74
C ASP A 238 -23.82 83.75 -3.59
N LEU A 239 -24.35 82.68 -4.19
CA LEU A 239 -25.74 82.63 -4.65
C LEU A 239 -26.25 81.21 -4.42
N GLY A 240 -26.88 81.01 -3.27
CA GLY A 240 -28.31 80.70 -3.26
C GLY A 240 -28.73 79.27 -3.61
N ASN A 241 -28.94 78.47 -2.55
CA ASN A 241 -30.27 77.97 -2.14
C ASN A 241 -31.12 77.18 -3.17
N ARG A 242 -31.69 75.99 -2.91
CA ARG A 242 -31.71 75.00 -1.81
C ARG A 242 -32.56 73.82 -2.32
N ARG A 243 -32.27 72.62 -1.81
CA ARG A 243 -33.18 71.56 -1.25
C ARG A 243 -32.63 70.18 -1.65
N ALA A 244 -31.81 69.54 -0.83
CA ALA A 244 -32.15 68.79 0.40
C ALA A 244 -33.09 67.60 0.11
N VAL A 245 -32.56 66.38 0.15
CA VAL A 245 -32.94 65.32 1.12
C VAL A 245 -31.72 64.40 1.28
N ASN A 246 -31.36 64.13 2.52
CA ASN A 246 -30.26 63.29 3.00
C ASN A 246 -30.86 61.89 3.42
N PRO A 247 -30.14 60.97 4.08
CA PRO A 247 -29.65 59.70 3.51
C PRO A 247 -30.22 58.46 4.25
N GLU A 248 -29.52 57.31 4.10
CA GLU A 248 -29.48 56.09 4.95
C GLU A 248 -30.50 54.94 4.72
N PRO A 249 -30.23 53.71 5.22
CA PRO A 249 -28.96 52.98 5.46
C PRO A 249 -29.01 51.50 4.94
N PRO A 250 -27.92 50.71 5.07
CA PRO A 250 -27.92 49.29 4.68
C PRO A 250 -28.62 48.40 5.73
N ILE A 251 -29.18 47.26 5.31
CA ILE A 251 -29.66 46.22 6.21
C ILE A 251 -28.82 44.95 5.99
N ASN A 252 -28.14 44.53 7.06
CA ASN A 252 -27.44 43.26 7.25
C ASN A 252 -28.27 42.42 8.26
N PRO A 253 -27.79 41.29 8.80
CA PRO A 253 -27.79 39.89 8.33
C PRO A 253 -28.79 38.96 9.06
N GLN A 254 -28.86 37.71 8.56
CA GLN A 254 -29.38 36.46 9.16
C GLN A 254 -30.90 36.22 9.23
N THR A 255 -31.38 35.22 8.46
CA THR A 255 -32.11 34.02 8.96
C THR A 255 -32.59 33.18 7.78
N ASN A 256 -32.06 31.96 7.60
CA ASN A 256 -32.91 30.76 7.73
C ASN A 256 -32.05 29.50 7.82
N ILE A 257 -32.60 28.57 8.57
CA ILE A 257 -32.04 27.40 9.21
C ILE A 257 -32.46 26.16 8.38
N ASN A 258 -31.63 25.13 8.48
CA ASN A 258 -31.62 23.76 7.91
C ASN A 258 -32.93 22.95 8.19
N PRO A 259 -33.14 21.61 7.91
CA PRO A 259 -32.19 20.55 7.48
C PRO A 259 -32.76 19.41 6.56
N GLY A 260 -31.89 18.47 6.12
CA GLY A 260 -32.33 17.22 5.47
C GLY A 260 -31.25 16.19 5.16
N TYR A 261 -30.58 15.63 6.17
CA TYR A 261 -29.86 14.35 6.10
C TYR A 261 -30.67 13.26 6.82
N GLY A 262 -30.93 12.14 6.15
CA GLY A 262 -31.54 10.94 6.76
C GLY A 262 -30.48 9.88 7.08
N VAL A 263 -30.39 9.48 8.34
CA VAL A 263 -29.70 8.29 8.86
C VAL A 263 -30.77 7.34 9.42
N PRO A 264 -30.72 6.03 9.16
CA PRO A 264 -31.68 5.07 9.72
C PRO A 264 -31.38 4.72 11.20
N PRO A 265 -32.40 4.31 11.99
CA PRO A 265 -32.29 4.19 13.44
C PRO A 265 -31.67 2.86 13.91
N GLN A 266 -30.86 2.94 14.96
CA GLN A 266 -30.52 1.81 15.84
C GLN A 266 -31.62 1.67 16.91
N SER A 267 -32.06 0.44 17.16
CA SER A 267 -33.07 0.07 18.15
C SER A 267 -32.51 0.05 19.59
N PRO A 268 -33.30 0.41 20.63
CA PRO A 268 -32.80 0.71 21.96
C PRO A 268 -32.82 -0.50 22.91
N SER A 269 -31.83 -0.52 23.80
CA SER A 269 -31.75 -1.29 25.02
C SER A 269 -32.97 -1.08 25.94
N GLN A 270 -33.62 -2.17 26.36
CA GLN A 270 -34.47 -2.19 27.54
C GLN A 270 -33.60 -2.37 28.80
N ARG A 271 -33.87 -1.53 29.81
CA ARG A 271 -33.44 -1.67 31.19
C ARG A 271 -34.69 -1.87 32.06
N GLU A 272 -34.42 -2.31 33.29
CA GLU A 272 -35.30 -2.51 34.46
C GLU A 272 -35.87 -3.94 34.53
N ASP A 273 -35.72 -4.72 35.61
CA ASP A 273 -35.38 -4.33 36.98
C ASP A 273 -34.93 -5.53 37.85
N SER A 274 -34.08 -5.21 38.84
CA SER A 274 -33.94 -5.77 40.20
C SER A 274 -34.18 -7.27 40.51
N ALA A 275 -33.12 -7.94 40.99
CA ALA A 275 -33.13 -8.66 42.28
C ALA A 275 -31.69 -9.07 42.68
N ALA A 276 -31.36 -8.85 43.95
CA ALA A 276 -30.03 -9.00 44.56
C ALA A 276 -29.82 -10.43 45.17
N PRO A 277 -28.81 -10.70 46.03
CA PRO A 277 -27.86 -11.80 45.86
C PRO A 277 -28.01 -12.95 46.88
N GLU A 278 -27.19 -14.01 46.72
CA GLU A 278 -26.80 -15.12 47.64
C GLU A 278 -26.72 -16.41 46.79
N VAL A 279 -25.71 -17.29 46.80
CA VAL A 279 -24.57 -17.63 47.67
C VAL A 279 -23.39 -18.02 46.78
#